data_AF-A0A847VMH8-F1
#
_entry.id   AF-A0A847VMH8-F1
#
_cell.length_a   1.000
_cell.length_b   1.000
_cell.length_c   1.000
_cell.angle_alpha   90.00
_cell.angle_beta   90.00
_cell.angle_gamma   90.00
#
_symmetry.space_group_name_H-M   'P 1'
#
loop_
_entity.id
_entity.type
_entity.pdbx_description
1 polymer ?
#
loop_
_entity_poly.entity_id
_entity_poly.type
_entity_poly.pdbx_seq_one_letter_code
_entity_poly.pdbx_strand_id
1 'polypeptide(L)'
;MAARRAAIDLRYAQAIGGGWRVALSDRLDHVHPMPGGQPDTLNSLREAYAGWQAEDAATVLDLGRVNYRNGPAFGFNPTDFLRAGALRTITTADPVALRENRMGTAMLRLGRRWGDTGLSAVLAPKVDNAPDRSGSSADFGATNDRARLLLVADARVSDRLSGQLLALATRHQGPQWGLNLTALASDAMVVYAEYAQGNERSLLDALGGGGAPAARQRKAALGLTYTLPSKLSITLEADYNSRGLRSGEFASWLAQGPAAYFAYAALTQPSQELGSRRAWLAYVTQKELGLKQLDLTALVRQNAEDRSTLGWLELRYHWPRVDVALQLQAASGSARTEFGAMPYRRVAQVLAYAYF
;
A
#
# COMPACT_ATOMS: atom_id res chain seq x y z
N MET A 1 -4.17 3.67 27.75
CA MET A 1 -3.07 2.70 27.97
C MET A 1 -1.92 3.08 27.04
N ALA A 2 -0.68 2.99 27.51
CA ALA A 2 0.48 3.15 26.63
C ALA A 2 0.73 1.83 25.89
N ALA A 3 0.75 1.88 24.56
CA ALA A 3 1.18 0.75 23.75
C ALA A 3 2.69 0.83 23.55
N ARG A 4 3.39 -0.30 23.62
CA ARG A 4 4.80 -0.40 23.30
C ARG A 4 4.98 -1.18 22.01
N ARG A 5 6.01 -0.81 21.27
CA ARG A 5 6.37 -1.51 20.04
C ARG A 5 7.89 -1.63 19.92
N ALA A 6 8.35 -2.78 19.44
CA ALA A 6 9.69 -2.98 18.93
C ALA A 6 9.61 -3.65 17.56
N ALA A 7 10.58 -3.39 16.69
CA ALA A 7 10.68 -4.10 15.43
C ALA A 7 12.13 -4.38 15.07
N ILE A 8 12.37 -5.52 14.44
CA ILE A 8 13.65 -5.90 13.83
C ILE A 8 13.39 -6.04 12.33
N ASP A 9 14.14 -5.31 11.52
CA ASP A 9 13.99 -5.28 10.06
C ASP A 9 15.29 -5.78 9.43
N LEU A 10 15.18 -6.81 8.59
CA LEU A 10 16.28 -7.38 7.82
C LEU A 10 16.02 -7.12 6.33
N ARG A 11 17.03 -6.59 5.65
CA ARG A 11 17.08 -6.51 4.18
C ARG A 11 18.44 -6.99 3.70
N TYR A 12 18.43 -7.98 2.83
CA TYR A 12 19.60 -8.60 2.24
C TYR A 12 19.40 -8.74 0.74
N ALA A 13 20.38 -8.34 -0.05
CA ALA A 13 20.40 -8.56 -1.48
C ALA A 13 21.84 -8.81 -1.93
N GLN A 14 22.05 -9.80 -2.80
CA GLN A 14 23.37 -10.16 -3.28
C GLN A 14 23.31 -10.61 -4.74
N ALA A 15 24.23 -10.10 -5.56
CA ALA A 15 24.52 -10.66 -6.88
C ALA A 15 25.42 -11.89 -6.73
N ILE A 16 25.03 -13.01 -7.34
CA ILE A 16 25.73 -14.30 -7.22
C ILE A 16 26.44 -14.72 -8.53
N GLY A 17 26.41 -13.88 -9.56
CA GLY A 17 27.09 -14.08 -10.85
C GLY A 17 26.16 -14.53 -11.97
N GLY A 18 26.61 -14.40 -13.23
CA GLY A 18 25.85 -14.85 -14.41
C GLY A 18 24.47 -14.21 -14.57
N GLY A 19 24.31 -12.96 -14.14
CA GLY A 19 23.02 -12.25 -14.14
C GLY A 19 22.10 -12.60 -12.97
N TRP A 20 22.48 -13.52 -12.08
CA TRP A 20 21.66 -13.94 -10.95
C TRP A 20 21.86 -13.05 -9.72
N ARG A 21 20.76 -12.88 -8.98
CA ARG A 21 20.69 -12.23 -7.67
C ARG A 21 19.76 -12.99 -6.74
N VAL A 22 19.98 -12.85 -5.45
CA VAL A 22 19.06 -13.32 -4.40
C VAL A 22 18.72 -12.15 -3.49
N ALA A 23 17.49 -12.13 -2.99
CA ALA A 23 17.05 -11.14 -2.01
C ALA A 23 16.20 -11.79 -0.92
N LEU A 24 16.41 -11.31 0.31
CA LEU A 24 15.67 -11.67 1.50
C LEU A 24 15.30 -10.38 2.24
N SER A 25 14.03 -10.25 2.59
CA SER A 25 13.51 -9.12 3.35
C SER A 25 12.52 -9.66 4.37
N ASP A 26 12.81 -9.46 5.65
CA ASP A 26 12.03 -10.00 6.75
C ASP A 26 11.87 -8.94 7.84
N ARG A 27 10.76 -9.00 8.58
CA ARG A 27 10.46 -8.01 9.62
C ARG A 27 9.70 -8.66 10.75
N LEU A 28 10.27 -8.59 11.95
CA LEU A 28 9.63 -9.02 13.18
C LEU A 28 9.07 -7.79 13.90
N ASP A 29 7.76 -7.70 14.09
CA ASP A 29 7.13 -6.65 14.90
C ASP A 29 6.61 -7.24 16.21
N HIS A 30 6.90 -6.57 17.32
CA HIS A 30 6.30 -6.83 18.64
C HIS A 30 5.45 -5.62 19.03
N VAL A 31 4.15 -5.78 19.24
CA VAL A 31 3.20 -4.74 19.64
C VAL A 31 2.40 -5.22 20.84
N HIS A 32 2.38 -4.46 21.94
CA HIS A 32 1.62 -4.81 23.14
C HIS A 32 0.90 -3.58 23.74
N PRO A 33 -0.40 -3.68 24.07
CA PRO A 33 -1.28 -4.82 23.76
C PRO A 33 -1.63 -4.85 22.26
N MET A 34 -1.68 -6.04 21.65
CA MET A 34 -2.12 -6.19 20.28
C MET A 34 -3.67 -6.20 20.19
N PRO A 35 -4.30 -5.31 19.39
CA PRO A 35 -5.75 -5.33 19.20
C PRO A 35 -6.24 -6.62 18.52
N GLY A 36 -7.40 -7.15 18.96
CA GLY A 36 -8.09 -8.22 18.25
C GLY A 36 -7.55 -9.65 18.48
N GLY A 37 -6.82 -9.89 19.57
CA GLY A 37 -6.42 -11.24 20.00
C GLY A 37 -5.35 -11.91 19.13
N GLN A 38 -4.63 -11.13 18.33
CA GLN A 38 -3.47 -11.61 17.57
C GLN A 38 -2.27 -11.80 18.52
N PRO A 39 -1.29 -12.64 18.14
CA PRO A 39 -0.02 -12.69 18.85
C PRO A 39 0.62 -11.31 18.94
N ASP A 40 1.20 -10.99 20.09
CA ASP A 40 1.93 -9.73 20.28
C ASP A 40 3.16 -9.64 19.37
N THR A 41 3.70 -10.77 18.91
CA THR A 41 4.85 -10.84 18.01
C THR A 41 4.45 -11.47 16.68
N LEU A 42 4.69 -10.75 15.58
CA LEU A 42 4.36 -11.16 14.22
C LEU A 42 5.59 -11.05 13.32
N ASN A 43 5.90 -12.13 12.60
CA ASN A 43 6.90 -12.13 11.55
C ASN A 43 6.28 -11.77 10.20
N SER A 44 6.95 -10.96 9.40
CA SER A 44 6.52 -10.61 8.04
C SER A 44 7.65 -10.89 7.07
N LEU A 45 7.65 -12.10 6.48
CA LEU A 45 8.53 -12.44 5.37
C LEU A 45 8.10 -11.61 4.15
N ARG A 46 8.74 -10.46 3.96
CA ARG A 46 8.37 -9.52 2.91
C ARG A 46 8.78 -10.05 1.56
N GLU A 47 10.03 -10.45 1.40
CA GLU A 47 10.57 -10.93 0.13
C GLU A 47 11.55 -12.07 0.37
N ALA A 48 11.55 -13.05 -0.52
CA ALA A 48 12.48 -14.17 -0.55
C ALA A 48 12.47 -14.73 -1.98
N TYR A 49 13.40 -14.28 -2.81
CA TYR A 49 13.40 -14.63 -4.24
C TYR A 49 14.80 -14.72 -4.84
N ALA A 50 14.88 -15.47 -5.95
CA ALA A 50 16.00 -15.44 -6.88
C ALA A 50 15.55 -14.70 -8.14
N GLY A 51 16.39 -13.79 -8.61
CA GLY A 51 16.19 -13.07 -9.87
C GLY A 51 17.32 -13.37 -10.84
N TRP A 52 17.00 -13.38 -12.13
CA TRP A 52 17.97 -13.42 -13.22
C TRP A 52 17.72 -12.27 -14.17
N GLN A 53 18.79 -11.67 -14.65
CA GLN A 53 18.77 -10.65 -15.68
C GLN A 53 19.74 -11.04 -16.79
N ALA A 54 19.27 -10.97 -18.04
CA ALA A 54 20.13 -11.18 -19.21
C ALA A 54 21.22 -10.10 -19.28
N GLU A 55 22.32 -10.38 -19.98
CA GLU A 55 23.45 -9.45 -20.10
C GLU A 55 23.06 -8.11 -20.76
N ASP A 56 22.10 -8.13 -21.68
CA ASP A 56 21.53 -6.95 -22.32
C ASP A 56 20.56 -6.16 -21.43
N ALA A 57 20.33 -6.64 -20.20
CA ALA A 57 19.36 -6.15 -19.23
C ALA A 57 17.89 -6.09 -19.72
N ALA A 58 17.62 -6.59 -20.93
CA ALA A 58 16.33 -6.48 -21.59
C ALA A 58 15.36 -7.54 -21.10
N THR A 59 15.85 -8.68 -20.61
CA THR A 59 15.02 -9.77 -20.07
C THR A 59 15.30 -9.97 -18.59
N VAL A 60 14.24 -10.08 -17.79
CA VAL A 60 14.29 -10.35 -16.35
C VAL A 60 13.38 -11.50 -15.98
N LEU A 61 13.82 -12.31 -15.03
CA LEU A 61 13.05 -13.39 -14.42
C LEU A 61 13.15 -13.23 -12.90
N ASP A 62 12.04 -13.28 -12.18
CA ASP A 62 12.06 -13.37 -10.71
C ASP A 62 11.21 -14.58 -10.27
N LEU A 63 11.74 -15.39 -9.36
CA LEU A 63 11.06 -16.57 -8.79
C LEU A 63 11.15 -16.55 -7.27
N GLY A 64 10.00 -16.59 -6.61
CA GLY A 64 9.90 -16.63 -5.14
C GLY A 64 8.83 -15.67 -4.63
N ARG A 65 8.97 -15.22 -3.38
CA ARG A 65 8.10 -14.19 -2.80
C ARG A 65 8.65 -12.81 -3.17
N VAL A 66 7.92 -12.10 -4.04
CA VAL A 66 8.35 -10.80 -4.59
C VAL A 66 7.30 -9.74 -4.27
N ASN A 67 7.72 -8.57 -3.80
CA ASN A 67 6.83 -7.43 -3.62
C ASN A 67 6.72 -6.64 -4.93
N TYR A 68 5.99 -7.21 -5.89
CA TYR A 68 5.72 -6.58 -7.18
C TYR A 68 4.60 -5.55 -7.06
N ARG A 69 4.95 -4.27 -7.25
CA ARG A 69 4.06 -3.13 -7.01
C ARG A 69 3.77 -2.41 -8.32
N ASN A 70 2.51 -2.11 -8.57
CA ASN A 70 2.07 -1.28 -9.69
C ASN A 70 1.40 -0.01 -9.19
N GLY A 71 1.26 0.97 -10.07
CA GLY A 71 0.55 2.22 -9.75
C GLY A 71 1.42 3.28 -9.06
N PRO A 72 1.44 4.53 -9.57
CA PRO A 72 2.19 5.66 -9.01
C PRO A 72 1.51 6.39 -7.83
N ALA A 73 0.23 6.12 -7.53
CA ALA A 73 -0.51 6.85 -6.51
C ALA A 73 0.03 6.64 -5.08
N PHE A 74 -0.28 7.56 -4.18
CA PHE A 74 0.21 7.56 -2.81
C PHE A 74 -0.84 6.98 -1.85
N GLY A 75 -2.02 7.59 -1.75
CA GLY A 75 -3.06 7.25 -0.78
C GLY A 75 -3.90 6.04 -1.16
N PHE A 76 -4.20 5.88 -2.45
CA PHE A 76 -4.98 4.75 -2.97
C PHE A 76 -4.41 4.26 -4.31
N ASN A 77 -4.10 2.96 -4.42
CA ASN A 77 -3.47 2.38 -5.62
C ASN A 77 -4.39 1.46 -6.46
N PRO A 78 -5.37 1.98 -7.23
CA PRO A 78 -6.31 1.18 -8.00
C PRO A 78 -5.72 -0.02 -8.76
N THR A 79 -4.52 0.14 -9.33
CA THR A 79 -3.89 -0.88 -10.20
C THR A 79 -2.95 -1.84 -9.49
N ASP A 80 -2.74 -1.65 -8.19
CA ASP A 80 -1.89 -2.53 -7.39
C ASP A 80 -2.66 -3.80 -6.98
N PHE A 81 -2.86 -4.67 -7.96
CA PHE A 81 -3.71 -5.86 -7.83
C PHE A 81 -3.15 -6.94 -6.89
N LEU A 82 -1.86 -6.90 -6.57
CA LEU A 82 -1.21 -7.88 -5.70
C LEU A 82 -1.09 -7.41 -4.24
N ARG A 83 -1.61 -6.21 -3.90
CA ARG A 83 -1.55 -5.63 -2.55
C ARG A 83 -2.41 -6.32 -1.48
N ALA A 84 -3.44 -7.08 -1.89
CA ALA A 84 -4.44 -7.58 -0.96
C ALA A 84 -3.83 -8.54 0.07
N GLY A 85 -4.11 -8.31 1.36
CA GLY A 85 -3.61 -9.14 2.46
C GLY A 85 -2.12 -8.98 2.75
N ALA A 86 -1.42 -8.07 2.07
CA ALA A 86 0.03 -7.96 2.14
C ALA A 86 0.54 -7.32 3.45
N LEU A 87 -0.33 -6.79 4.32
CA LEU A 87 0.09 -6.20 5.59
C LEU A 87 -0.41 -7.03 6.78
N ARG A 88 0.54 -7.54 7.58
CA ARG A 88 0.24 -8.22 8.85
C ARG A 88 0.11 -7.22 10.01
N THR A 89 0.89 -6.14 9.99
CA THR A 89 0.87 -5.12 11.04
C THR A 89 0.88 -3.72 10.42
N ILE A 90 0.00 -2.85 10.90
CA ILE A 90 -0.13 -1.47 10.45
C ILE A 90 0.24 -0.58 11.61
N THR A 91 1.34 0.15 11.44
CA THR A 91 1.98 0.88 12.54
C THR A 91 2.27 2.33 12.22
N THR A 92 1.95 2.75 11.00
CA THR A 92 2.13 4.11 10.50
C THR A 92 0.98 4.41 9.55
N ALA A 93 0.62 5.69 9.46
CA ALA A 93 -0.32 6.16 8.44
C ALA A 93 0.39 6.55 7.13
N ASP A 94 1.72 6.62 7.13
CA ASP A 94 2.51 6.95 5.93
C ASP A 94 2.33 5.89 4.82
N PRO A 95 1.71 6.24 3.68
CA PRO A 95 1.49 5.31 2.59
C PRO A 95 2.77 4.75 2.00
N VAL A 96 3.88 5.51 1.99
CA VAL A 96 5.16 5.07 1.44
C VAL A 96 5.73 3.95 2.31
N ALA A 97 5.83 4.20 3.62
CA ALA A 97 6.26 3.17 4.57
C ALA A 97 5.33 1.95 4.59
N LEU A 98 4.01 2.14 4.45
CA LEU A 98 3.07 1.03 4.35
C LEU A 98 3.34 0.19 3.10
N ARG A 99 3.56 0.81 1.94
CA ARG A 99 3.86 0.13 0.68
C ARG A 99 5.18 -0.65 0.76
N GLU A 100 6.17 -0.12 1.46
CA GLU A 100 7.45 -0.80 1.70
C GLU A 100 7.35 -2.01 2.63
N ASN A 101 6.50 -1.95 3.64
CA ASN A 101 6.34 -3.02 4.62
C ASN A 101 5.42 -4.15 4.16
N ARG A 102 4.84 -4.05 2.96
CA ARG A 102 4.02 -5.11 2.38
C ARG A 102 4.82 -6.39 2.18
N MET A 103 4.19 -7.51 2.50
CA MET A 103 4.65 -8.80 2.06
C MET A 103 4.42 -8.98 0.56
N GLY A 104 5.37 -9.61 -0.10
CA GLY A 104 5.27 -9.98 -1.50
C GLY A 104 4.28 -11.11 -1.74
N THR A 105 4.12 -11.46 -3.01
CA THR A 105 3.33 -12.62 -3.46
C THR A 105 4.30 -13.69 -3.95
N ALA A 106 4.06 -14.97 -3.64
CA ALA A 106 4.79 -16.06 -4.29
C ALA A 106 4.46 -16.08 -5.78
N MET A 107 5.46 -15.94 -6.64
CA MET A 107 5.26 -15.81 -8.07
C MET A 107 6.46 -16.29 -8.90
N LEU A 108 6.16 -16.53 -10.18
CA LEU A 108 7.12 -16.48 -11.28
C LEU A 108 6.80 -15.21 -12.09
N ARG A 109 7.78 -14.33 -12.26
CA ARG A 109 7.67 -13.13 -13.08
C ARG A 109 8.66 -13.22 -14.23
N LEU A 110 8.19 -12.98 -15.45
CA LEU A 110 9.01 -12.80 -16.64
C LEU A 110 8.75 -11.39 -17.18
N GLY A 111 9.81 -10.65 -17.50
CA GLY A 111 9.71 -9.34 -18.13
C GLY A 111 10.66 -9.25 -19.31
N ARG A 112 10.23 -8.59 -20.38
CA ARG A 112 11.07 -8.25 -21.52
C ARG A 112 10.83 -6.82 -21.97
N ARG A 113 11.90 -6.09 -22.24
CA ARG A 113 11.90 -4.71 -22.72
C ARG A 113 12.42 -4.66 -24.16
N TRP A 114 11.80 -3.80 -24.97
CA TRP A 114 12.21 -3.48 -26.34
C TRP A 114 12.21 -1.96 -26.50
N GLY A 115 13.40 -1.36 -26.41
CA GLY A 115 13.56 0.09 -26.49
C GLY A 115 12.74 0.80 -25.43
N ASP A 116 11.68 1.50 -25.85
CA ASP A 116 10.77 2.27 -24.99
C ASP A 116 9.52 1.53 -24.55
N THR A 117 9.42 0.25 -24.86
CA THR A 117 8.26 -0.59 -24.51
C THR A 117 8.68 -1.80 -23.70
N GLY A 118 7.77 -2.33 -22.89
CA GLY A 118 7.99 -3.51 -22.09
C GLY A 118 6.73 -4.35 -21.96
N LEU A 119 6.93 -5.65 -21.75
CA LEU A 119 5.88 -6.59 -21.39
C LEU A 119 6.39 -7.42 -20.21
N SER A 120 5.54 -7.60 -19.21
CA SER A 120 5.77 -8.57 -18.15
C SER A 120 4.54 -9.43 -17.88
N ALA A 121 4.80 -10.66 -17.48
CA ALA A 121 3.81 -11.63 -17.04
C ALA A 121 4.19 -12.12 -15.65
N VAL A 122 3.21 -12.16 -14.76
CA VAL A 122 3.34 -12.67 -13.40
C VAL A 122 2.36 -13.81 -13.21
N LEU A 123 2.89 -14.98 -12.89
CA LEU A 123 2.14 -16.18 -12.51
C LEU A 123 2.24 -16.33 -10.99
N ALA A 124 1.15 -16.10 -10.28
CA ALA A 124 1.08 -16.28 -8.84
C ALA A 124 0.19 -17.50 -8.54
N PRO A 125 0.75 -18.65 -8.14
CA PRO A 125 -0.04 -19.83 -7.83
C PRO A 125 -0.84 -19.64 -6.53
N LYS A 126 -1.89 -20.45 -6.37
CA LYS A 126 -2.54 -20.65 -5.08
C LYS A 126 -1.62 -21.52 -4.22
N VAL A 127 -1.26 -21.05 -3.03
CA VAL A 127 -0.41 -21.77 -2.08
C VAL A 127 -1.21 -22.26 -0.88
N ASP A 128 -2.18 -21.47 -0.42
CA ASP A 128 -3.07 -21.82 0.71
C ASP A 128 -4.50 -21.32 0.45
N ASN A 129 -5.43 -21.57 1.36
CA ASN A 129 -6.84 -21.16 1.26
C ASN A 129 -7.17 -19.90 2.06
N ALA A 130 -6.41 -19.58 3.10
CA ALA A 130 -6.70 -18.48 4.01
C ALA A 130 -5.43 -17.96 4.70
N PRO A 131 -5.42 -16.70 5.19
CA PRO A 131 -4.31 -16.17 5.98
C PRO A 131 -4.03 -16.99 7.25
N ASP A 132 -2.76 -17.13 7.59
CA ASP A 132 -2.27 -17.74 8.83
C ASP A 132 -1.88 -16.62 9.82
N ARG A 133 -2.51 -16.61 10.99
CA ARG A 133 -2.31 -15.57 12.01
C ARG A 133 -1.24 -15.92 13.05
N SER A 134 -0.58 -17.07 12.92
CA SER A 134 0.50 -17.45 13.83
C SER A 134 1.72 -16.54 13.64
N GLY A 135 2.41 -16.24 14.75
CA GLY A 135 3.49 -15.26 14.77
C GLY A 135 4.71 -15.65 13.93
N SER A 136 4.97 -16.95 13.74
CA SER A 136 6.14 -17.46 13.01
C SER A 136 5.87 -17.81 11.54
N SER A 137 4.62 -17.73 11.07
CA SER A 137 4.25 -18.12 9.71
C SER A 137 4.74 -17.12 8.67
N ALA A 138 5.09 -17.63 7.48
CA ALA A 138 5.34 -16.82 6.28
C ALA A 138 4.05 -16.34 5.60
N ASP A 139 2.88 -16.80 6.08
CA ASP A 139 1.54 -16.33 5.70
C ASP A 139 1.34 -16.20 4.19
N PHE A 140 1.68 -17.26 3.44
CA PHE A 140 1.41 -17.30 2.01
C PHE A 140 -0.09 -17.25 1.71
N GLY A 141 -0.93 -17.74 2.61
CA GLY A 141 -2.38 -17.67 2.45
C GLY A 141 -2.95 -16.25 2.44
N ALA A 142 -2.27 -15.25 3.01
CA ALA A 142 -2.70 -13.86 2.91
C ALA A 142 -2.55 -13.27 1.50
N THR A 143 -1.51 -13.67 0.76
CA THR A 143 -1.19 -13.11 -0.56
C THR A 143 -1.36 -14.10 -1.70
N ASN A 144 -1.53 -15.39 -1.44
CA ASN A 144 -1.62 -16.48 -2.44
C ASN A 144 -2.81 -17.41 -2.15
N ASP A 145 -3.95 -16.86 -1.71
CA ASP A 145 -5.21 -17.60 -1.50
C ASP A 145 -5.83 -18.11 -2.82
N ARG A 146 -5.41 -17.51 -3.95
CA ARG A 146 -5.94 -17.76 -5.30
C ARG A 146 -4.83 -17.72 -6.34
N ALA A 147 -5.01 -18.53 -7.39
CA ALA A 147 -4.17 -18.49 -8.57
C ALA A 147 -4.50 -17.26 -9.42
N ARG A 148 -3.47 -16.52 -9.83
CA ARG A 148 -3.56 -15.27 -10.58
C ARG A 148 -2.54 -15.23 -11.71
N LEU A 149 -2.95 -14.64 -12.83
CA LEU A 149 -2.09 -14.22 -13.93
C LEU A 149 -2.25 -12.71 -14.09
N LEU A 150 -1.15 -11.97 -13.98
CA LEU A 150 -1.10 -10.54 -14.25
C LEU A 150 -0.21 -10.29 -15.47
N LEU A 151 -0.75 -9.60 -16.47
CA LEU A 151 0.00 -9.07 -17.60
C LEU A 151 0.13 -7.56 -17.44
N VAL A 152 1.33 -7.04 -17.69
CA VAL A 152 1.61 -5.60 -17.67
C VAL A 152 2.36 -5.25 -18.94
N ALA A 153 1.78 -4.36 -19.75
CA ALA A 153 2.45 -3.74 -20.88
C ALA A 153 2.78 -2.29 -20.51
N ASP A 154 4.01 -1.87 -20.70
CA ASP A 154 4.48 -0.52 -20.40
C ASP A 154 5.09 0.15 -21.63
N ALA A 155 4.97 1.47 -21.68
CA ALA A 155 5.55 2.28 -22.76
C ALA A 155 5.97 3.66 -22.25
N ARG A 156 7.17 4.10 -22.64
CA ARG A 156 7.56 5.51 -22.65
C ARG A 156 7.10 6.11 -23.97
N VAL A 157 6.02 6.90 -23.90
CA VAL A 157 5.40 7.53 -25.09
C VAL A 157 6.22 8.73 -25.55
N SER A 158 6.83 9.45 -24.60
CA SER A 158 7.81 10.52 -24.84
C SER A 158 8.73 10.65 -23.63
N ASP A 159 9.72 11.54 -23.69
CA ASP A 159 10.59 11.83 -22.54
C ASP A 159 9.84 12.37 -21.31
N ARG A 160 8.61 12.89 -21.50
CA ARG A 160 7.77 13.45 -20.44
C ARG A 160 6.52 12.63 -20.16
N LEU A 161 6.27 11.52 -20.85
CA LEU A 161 5.03 10.75 -20.71
C LEU A 161 5.30 9.24 -20.76
N SER A 162 4.80 8.52 -19.77
CA SER A 162 4.82 7.07 -19.71
C SER A 162 3.47 6.51 -19.27
N GLY A 163 3.21 5.26 -19.65
CA GLY A 163 1.98 4.57 -19.28
C GLY A 163 2.16 3.07 -19.11
N GLN A 164 1.21 2.46 -18.41
CA GLN A 164 1.10 1.02 -18.25
C GLN A 164 -0.34 0.56 -18.42
N LEU A 165 -0.53 -0.56 -19.11
CA LEU A 165 -1.79 -1.30 -19.19
C LEU A 165 -1.65 -2.60 -18.43
N LEU A 166 -2.64 -2.92 -17.61
CA LEU A 166 -2.64 -4.10 -16.74
C LEU A 166 -3.87 -4.96 -17.00
N ALA A 167 -3.70 -6.27 -17.01
CA ALA A 167 -4.78 -7.24 -17.09
C ALA A 167 -4.55 -8.34 -16.05
N LEU A 168 -5.47 -8.47 -15.09
CA LEU A 168 -5.44 -9.51 -14.07
C LEU A 168 -6.55 -10.52 -14.33
N ALA A 169 -6.16 -11.78 -14.48
CA ALA A 169 -7.06 -12.91 -14.39
C ALA A 169 -6.88 -13.59 -13.02
N THR A 170 -7.95 -13.72 -12.25
CA THR A 170 -7.95 -14.46 -10.99
C THR A 170 -8.89 -15.64 -11.09
N ARG A 171 -8.47 -16.82 -10.64
CA ARG A 171 -9.31 -18.03 -10.66
C ARG A 171 -10.64 -17.77 -9.93
N HIS A 172 -11.75 -18.16 -10.56
CA HIS A 172 -13.13 -17.98 -10.07
C HIS A 172 -13.58 -16.51 -9.89
N GLN A 173 -12.93 -15.56 -10.57
CA GLN A 173 -13.34 -14.16 -10.60
C GLN A 173 -13.31 -13.64 -12.05
N GLY A 174 -14.07 -12.56 -12.29
CA GLY A 174 -13.99 -11.84 -13.55
C GLY A 174 -12.62 -11.15 -13.72
N PRO A 175 -12.19 -10.89 -14.97
CA PRO A 175 -10.94 -10.18 -15.22
C PRO A 175 -11.00 -8.75 -14.67
N GLN A 176 -9.86 -8.25 -14.22
CA GLN A 176 -9.68 -6.85 -13.87
C GLN A 176 -8.71 -6.19 -14.84
N TRP A 177 -8.94 -4.92 -15.13
CA TRP A 177 -8.15 -4.13 -16.07
C TRP A 177 -7.64 -2.89 -15.35
N GLY A 178 -6.41 -2.49 -15.66
CA GLY A 178 -5.76 -1.32 -15.07
C GLY A 178 -5.08 -0.45 -16.12
N LEU A 179 -5.00 0.85 -15.84
CA LEU A 179 -4.26 1.84 -16.58
C LEU A 179 -3.51 2.73 -15.60
N ASN A 180 -2.22 2.91 -15.83
CA ASN A 180 -1.40 3.91 -15.15
C ASN A 180 -0.86 4.90 -16.18
N LEU A 181 -0.84 6.19 -15.81
CA LEU A 181 -0.23 7.26 -16.59
C LEU A 181 0.62 8.11 -15.67
N THR A 182 1.80 8.54 -16.14
CA THR A 182 2.66 9.48 -15.42
C THR A 182 3.28 10.44 -16.43
N ALA A 183 3.19 11.74 -16.13
CA ALA A 183 3.67 12.81 -16.98
C ALA A 183 4.50 13.84 -16.21
N LEU A 184 5.58 14.34 -16.82
CA LEU A 184 6.34 15.50 -16.36
C LEU A 184 5.70 16.76 -16.93
N ALA A 185 4.85 17.42 -16.16
CA ALA A 185 4.20 18.67 -16.58
C ALA A 185 5.17 19.87 -16.56
N SER A 186 6.20 19.80 -15.70
CA SER A 186 7.38 20.67 -15.72
C SER A 186 8.56 19.91 -15.12
N ASP A 187 9.73 20.54 -14.96
CA ASP A 187 10.91 19.90 -14.34
C ASP A 187 10.75 19.78 -12.81
N ALA A 188 9.76 20.48 -12.25
CA ALA A 188 9.40 20.45 -10.83
C ALA A 188 8.08 19.74 -10.55
N MET A 189 7.32 19.34 -11.59
CA MET A 189 5.95 18.84 -11.45
C MET A 189 5.71 17.52 -12.18
N VAL A 190 5.30 16.52 -11.41
CA VAL A 190 4.86 15.21 -11.92
C VAL A 190 3.36 15.10 -11.72
N VAL A 191 2.62 14.69 -12.75
CA VAL A 191 1.19 14.36 -12.70
C VAL A 191 1.03 12.87 -12.97
N TYR A 192 0.14 12.21 -12.25
CA TYR A 192 -0.15 10.79 -12.45
C TYR A 192 -1.64 10.50 -12.36
N ALA A 193 -2.05 9.45 -13.06
CA ALA A 193 -3.41 8.92 -12.99
C ALA A 193 -3.38 7.40 -12.95
N GLU A 194 -4.28 6.82 -12.15
CA GLU A 194 -4.59 5.40 -12.10
C GLU A 194 -6.07 5.18 -12.37
N TYR A 195 -6.38 4.13 -13.11
CA TYR A 195 -7.74 3.63 -13.28
C TYR A 195 -7.74 2.11 -13.23
N ALA A 196 -8.70 1.53 -12.52
CA ALA A 196 -8.94 0.10 -12.54
C ALA A 196 -10.43 -0.23 -12.60
N GLN A 197 -10.76 -1.34 -13.24
CA GLN A 197 -12.13 -1.84 -13.35
C GLN A 197 -12.17 -3.36 -13.19
N GLY A 198 -13.18 -3.87 -12.48
CA GLY A 198 -13.39 -5.30 -12.27
C GLY A 198 -14.79 -5.59 -11.75
N ASN A 199 -15.19 -6.87 -11.76
CA ASN A 199 -16.42 -7.28 -11.09
C ASN A 199 -16.13 -7.59 -9.62
N GLU A 200 -16.58 -6.73 -8.72
CA GLU A 200 -16.32 -6.82 -7.28
C GLU A 200 -17.60 -6.52 -6.48
N ARG A 201 -17.70 -7.05 -5.26
CA ARG A 201 -18.78 -6.69 -4.32
C ARG A 201 -18.56 -5.29 -3.76
N SER A 202 -19.63 -4.58 -3.44
CA SER A 202 -19.52 -3.32 -2.68
C SER A 202 -18.93 -3.60 -1.30
N LEU A 203 -18.34 -2.59 -0.66
CA LEU A 203 -17.83 -2.75 0.69
C LEU A 203 -18.96 -2.98 1.70
N LEU A 204 -20.13 -2.35 1.52
CA LEU A 204 -21.28 -2.58 2.39
C LEU A 204 -21.77 -4.04 2.33
N ASP A 205 -21.86 -4.62 1.12
CA ASP A 205 -22.23 -6.04 0.98
C ASP A 205 -21.19 -6.98 1.60
N ALA A 206 -19.90 -6.65 1.43
CA ALA A 206 -18.81 -7.41 2.03
C ALA A 206 -18.82 -7.33 3.57
N LEU A 207 -19.16 -6.17 4.13
CA LEU A 207 -19.29 -5.96 5.57
C LEU A 207 -20.50 -6.68 6.17
N GLY A 208 -21.65 -6.62 5.49
CA GLY A 208 -22.87 -7.26 5.94
C GLY A 208 -22.92 -8.78 5.72
N GLY A 209 -21.89 -9.37 5.11
CA GLY A 209 -21.90 -10.80 4.72
C GLY A 209 -22.97 -11.13 3.68
N GLY A 210 -23.46 -10.12 2.96
CA GLY A 210 -24.56 -10.25 2.01
C GLY A 210 -24.20 -11.11 0.80
N GLY A 211 -25.20 -11.80 0.25
CA GLY A 211 -25.08 -12.62 -0.96
C GLY A 211 -25.13 -11.85 -2.27
N ALA A 212 -25.07 -10.50 -2.24
CA ALA A 212 -25.17 -9.69 -3.45
C ALA A 212 -24.09 -10.10 -4.48
N PRO A 213 -24.46 -10.24 -5.76
CA PRO A 213 -23.51 -10.63 -6.79
C PRO A 213 -22.45 -9.54 -6.99
N ALA A 214 -21.26 -9.95 -7.43
CA ALA A 214 -20.24 -9.00 -7.85
C ALA A 214 -20.76 -8.19 -9.05
N ALA A 215 -20.61 -6.87 -8.99
CA ALA A 215 -21.00 -5.96 -10.06
C ALA A 215 -19.78 -5.23 -10.60
N ARG A 216 -19.92 -4.56 -11.74
CA ARG A 216 -18.81 -3.76 -12.30
C ARG A 216 -18.48 -2.59 -11.39
N GLN A 217 -17.26 -2.59 -10.87
CA GLN A 217 -16.71 -1.55 -10.01
C GLN A 217 -15.55 -0.84 -10.72
N ARG A 218 -15.38 0.44 -10.41
CA ARG A 218 -14.37 1.33 -10.96
C ARG A 218 -13.64 2.03 -9.82
N LYS A 219 -12.32 2.07 -9.94
CA LYS A 219 -11.41 2.69 -9.00
C LYS A 219 -10.53 3.66 -9.78
N ALA A 220 -10.25 4.83 -9.23
CA ALA A 220 -9.36 5.80 -9.86
C ALA A 220 -8.60 6.59 -8.81
N ALA A 221 -7.42 7.06 -9.19
CA ALA A 221 -6.64 8.04 -8.45
C ALA A 221 -6.06 9.05 -9.45
N LEU A 222 -6.08 10.33 -9.12
CA LEU A 222 -5.44 11.38 -9.90
C LEU A 222 -4.65 12.24 -8.93
N GLY A 223 -3.36 12.42 -9.20
CA GLY A 223 -2.53 13.22 -8.34
C GLY A 223 -1.43 13.97 -9.05
N LEU A 224 -0.83 14.90 -8.33
CA LEU A 224 0.32 15.65 -8.76
C LEU A 224 1.29 15.82 -7.60
N THR A 225 2.57 15.89 -7.91
CA THR A 225 3.63 16.24 -6.96
C THR A 225 4.41 17.42 -7.51
N TYR A 226 4.54 18.47 -6.70
CA TYR A 226 5.32 19.66 -7.01
C TYR A 226 6.50 19.77 -6.03
N THR A 227 7.72 19.90 -6.55
CA THR A 227 8.95 20.00 -5.75
C THR A 227 9.60 21.36 -5.91
N LEU A 228 9.80 22.06 -4.79
CA LEU A 228 10.46 23.36 -4.74
C LEU A 228 11.99 23.21 -4.59
N PRO A 229 12.78 24.23 -4.97
CA PRO A 229 14.23 24.25 -4.75
C PRO A 229 14.65 24.10 -3.29
N SER A 230 13.75 24.42 -2.35
CA SER A 230 13.95 24.24 -0.90
C SER A 230 13.92 22.77 -0.45
N LYS A 231 13.80 21.80 -1.37
CA LYS A 231 13.58 20.37 -1.07
C LYS A 231 12.22 20.09 -0.40
N LEU A 232 11.26 20.98 -0.58
CA LEU A 232 9.85 20.79 -0.22
C LEU A 232 9.13 20.09 -1.38
N SER A 233 8.55 18.93 -1.16
CA SER A 233 7.66 18.28 -2.11
C SER A 233 6.24 18.24 -1.54
N ILE A 234 5.27 18.66 -2.34
CA ILE A 234 3.85 18.65 -2.01
C ILE A 234 3.14 17.78 -3.04
N THR A 235 2.46 16.74 -2.56
CA THR A 235 1.62 15.86 -3.34
C THR A 235 0.16 16.09 -2.99
N LEU A 236 -0.67 16.28 -4.01
CA LEU A 236 -2.13 16.34 -3.89
C LEU A 236 -2.73 15.20 -4.69
N GLU A 237 -3.67 14.46 -4.11
CA GLU A 237 -4.30 13.32 -4.76
C GLU A 237 -5.82 13.29 -4.50
N ALA A 238 -6.53 12.84 -5.52
CA ALA A 238 -7.98 12.70 -5.60
C ALA A 238 -8.34 11.26 -5.90
N ASP A 239 -9.07 10.62 -5.00
CA ASP A 239 -9.36 9.21 -5.08
C ASP A 239 -10.84 8.92 -5.28
N TYR A 240 -11.12 7.86 -6.03
CA TYR A 240 -12.47 7.35 -6.27
C TYR A 240 -12.52 5.82 -6.18
N ASN A 241 -13.50 5.30 -5.44
CA ASN A 241 -13.79 3.87 -5.38
C ASN A 241 -15.31 3.64 -5.42
N SER A 242 -15.83 3.09 -6.51
CA SER A 242 -17.27 2.84 -6.61
C SER A 242 -17.79 1.79 -5.63
N ARG A 243 -16.90 0.99 -5.03
CA ARG A 243 -17.22 0.03 -3.94
C ARG A 243 -17.38 0.71 -2.58
N GLY A 244 -16.82 1.90 -2.43
CA GLY A 244 -16.74 2.63 -1.19
C GLY A 244 -18.10 3.06 -0.65
N LEU A 245 -18.16 3.16 0.68
CA LEU A 245 -19.33 3.64 1.42
C LEU A 245 -19.54 5.13 1.14
N ARG A 246 -20.81 5.50 1.06
CA ARG A 246 -21.32 6.88 1.04
C ARG A 246 -21.63 7.34 2.46
N SER A 247 -21.84 8.64 2.62
CA SER A 247 -22.12 9.28 3.92
C SER A 247 -23.20 8.56 4.76
N GLY A 248 -24.35 8.27 4.14
CA GLY A 248 -25.46 7.58 4.82
C GLY A 248 -25.15 6.14 5.19
N GLU A 249 -24.32 5.45 4.39
CA GLU A 249 -23.89 4.07 4.64
C GLU A 249 -22.86 4.01 5.77
N PHE A 250 -21.93 4.99 5.85
CA PHE A 250 -21.06 5.13 7.01
C PHE A 250 -21.86 5.39 8.29
N ALA A 251 -22.79 6.33 8.23
CA ALA A 251 -23.56 6.69 9.41
C ALA A 251 -24.42 5.54 9.93
N SER A 252 -25.04 4.75 9.05
CA SER A 252 -25.82 3.58 9.43
C SER A 252 -24.95 2.43 9.93
N TRP A 253 -23.84 2.13 9.24
CA TRP A 253 -22.93 1.06 9.63
C TRP A 253 -22.31 1.33 11.00
N LEU A 254 -21.73 2.52 11.18
CA LEU A 254 -21.00 2.91 12.40
C LEU A 254 -21.94 3.19 13.58
N ALA A 255 -23.24 3.41 13.35
CA ALA A 255 -24.23 3.49 14.43
C ALA A 255 -24.39 2.18 15.21
N GLN A 256 -23.95 1.03 14.66
CA GLN A 256 -23.94 -0.26 15.35
C GLN A 256 -22.87 -0.36 16.45
N GLY A 257 -22.01 0.66 16.59
CA GLY A 257 -21.03 0.77 17.66
C GLY A 257 -19.62 0.28 17.29
N PRO A 258 -18.71 0.14 18.28
CA PRO A 258 -17.28 -0.08 18.03
C PRO A 258 -16.96 -1.36 17.24
N ALA A 259 -17.73 -2.43 17.42
CA ALA A 259 -17.54 -3.68 16.69
C ALA A 259 -17.67 -3.49 15.17
N ALA A 260 -18.57 -2.61 14.72
CA ALA A 260 -18.76 -2.30 13.31
C ALA A 260 -17.54 -1.56 12.72
N TYR A 261 -16.90 -0.68 13.50
CA TYR A 261 -15.64 -0.06 13.10
C TYR A 261 -14.52 -1.09 12.95
N PHE A 262 -14.39 -2.05 13.87
CA PHE A 262 -13.39 -3.10 13.76
C PHE A 262 -13.62 -4.02 12.55
N ALA A 263 -14.87 -4.36 12.24
CA ALA A 263 -15.21 -5.10 11.03
C ALA A 263 -14.87 -4.32 9.75
N TYR A 264 -15.15 -3.01 9.75
CA TYR A 264 -14.74 -2.09 8.69
C TYR A 264 -13.22 -2.06 8.50
N ALA A 265 -12.47 -1.86 9.58
CA ALA A 265 -11.02 -1.80 9.55
C ALA A 265 -10.39 -3.12 9.11
N ALA A 266 -10.93 -4.26 9.56
CA ALA A 266 -10.45 -5.59 9.16
C ALA A 266 -10.63 -5.86 7.66
N LEU A 267 -11.63 -5.26 7.02
CA LEU A 267 -11.86 -5.38 5.59
C LEU A 267 -10.96 -4.45 4.76
N THR A 268 -10.82 -3.18 5.18
CA THR A 268 -10.18 -2.14 4.36
C THR A 268 -8.68 -2.02 4.59
N GLN A 269 -8.21 -2.16 5.84
CA GLN A 269 -6.82 -1.87 6.18
C GLN A 269 -5.80 -2.86 5.59
N PRO A 270 -5.99 -4.20 5.64
CA PRO A 270 -4.97 -5.14 5.14
C PRO A 270 -4.69 -5.02 3.64
N SER A 271 -5.68 -4.56 2.88
CA SER A 271 -5.58 -4.33 1.43
C SER A 271 -5.37 -2.86 1.06
N GLN A 272 -5.33 -1.96 2.04
CA GLN A 272 -5.32 -0.51 1.87
C GLN A 272 -6.43 -0.04 0.90
N GLU A 273 -7.61 -0.67 0.98
CA GLU A 273 -8.74 -0.31 0.14
C GLU A 273 -9.32 1.04 0.61
N LEU A 274 -9.69 1.89 -0.36
CA LEU A 274 -10.36 3.14 -0.06
C LEU A 274 -11.78 2.82 0.43
N GLY A 275 -12.04 3.02 1.71
CA GLY A 275 -13.33 2.64 2.28
C GLY A 275 -14.47 3.60 1.95
N SER A 276 -14.15 4.87 1.66
CA SER A 276 -15.11 5.87 1.17
C SER A 276 -15.26 5.82 -0.35
N ARG A 277 -16.34 6.39 -0.88
CA ARG A 277 -16.48 6.51 -2.34
C ARG A 277 -15.49 7.49 -2.95
N ARG A 278 -15.13 8.53 -2.20
CA ARG A 278 -14.20 9.58 -2.59
C ARG A 278 -13.34 10.01 -1.41
N ALA A 279 -12.08 10.34 -1.67
CA ALA A 279 -11.19 10.93 -0.69
C ALA A 279 -10.21 11.90 -1.35
N TRP A 280 -9.62 12.74 -0.51
CA TRP A 280 -8.52 13.62 -0.87
C TRP A 280 -7.32 13.31 0.02
N LEU A 281 -6.14 13.41 -0.55
CA LEU A 281 -4.88 13.33 0.17
C LEU A 281 -4.04 14.57 -0.14
N ALA A 282 -3.48 15.16 0.90
CA ALA A 282 -2.30 16.02 0.81
C ALA A 282 -1.15 15.31 1.52
N TYR A 283 0.00 15.21 0.87
CA TYR A 283 1.21 14.60 1.42
C TYR A 283 2.38 15.55 1.19
N VAL A 284 3.18 15.78 2.22
CA VAL A 284 4.25 16.79 2.22
C VAL A 284 5.52 16.15 2.76
N THR A 285 6.62 16.34 2.06
CA THR A 285 7.97 16.03 2.56
C THR A 285 8.85 17.26 2.47
N GLN A 286 9.61 17.50 3.53
CA GLN A 286 10.65 18.53 3.56
C GLN A 286 11.92 17.88 4.06
N LYS A 287 12.96 17.90 3.23
CA LYS A 287 14.30 17.50 3.64
C LYS A 287 15.04 18.67 4.27
N GLU A 288 15.81 18.42 5.31
CA GLU A 288 16.60 19.45 6.00
C GLU A 288 15.74 20.66 6.45
N LEU A 289 14.65 20.40 7.19
CA LEU A 289 13.74 21.41 7.73
C LEU A 289 14.46 22.31 8.75
N GLY A 290 15.05 23.41 8.29
CA GLY A 290 15.75 24.39 9.11
C GLY A 290 17.06 23.90 9.75
N LEU A 291 17.25 22.59 9.85
CA LEU A 291 18.43 21.92 10.37
C LEU A 291 18.85 20.79 9.42
N LYS A 292 20.15 20.64 9.21
CA LYS A 292 20.70 19.51 8.45
C LYS A 292 20.27 18.19 9.14
N GLN A 293 19.92 17.18 8.35
CA GLN A 293 19.48 15.85 8.82
C GLN A 293 18.12 15.81 9.55
N LEU A 294 17.40 16.93 9.65
CA LEU A 294 16.05 16.97 10.17
C LEU A 294 15.06 16.94 9.01
N ASP A 295 14.25 15.89 8.92
CA ASP A 295 13.25 15.71 7.88
C ASP A 295 11.85 15.79 8.46
N LEU A 296 10.93 16.41 7.72
CA LEU A 296 9.50 16.42 8.02
C LEU A 296 8.76 15.64 6.94
N THR A 297 7.86 14.77 7.37
CA THR A 297 6.83 14.18 6.53
C THR A 297 5.47 14.44 7.16
N ALA A 298 4.49 14.87 6.39
CA ALA A 298 3.14 15.07 6.87
C ALA A 298 2.12 14.61 5.84
N LEU A 299 0.97 14.14 6.30
CA LEU A 299 -0.16 13.80 5.46
C LEU A 299 -1.46 14.24 6.09
N VAL A 300 -2.40 14.60 5.25
CA VAL A 300 -3.80 14.80 5.61
C VAL A 300 -4.63 14.03 4.60
N ARG A 301 -5.43 13.09 5.09
CA ARG A 301 -6.46 12.41 4.31
C ARG A 301 -7.82 12.90 4.75
N GLN A 302 -8.68 13.24 3.79
CA GLN A 302 -10.06 13.63 4.04
C GLN A 302 -10.98 12.65 3.32
N ASN A 303 -11.96 12.10 4.05
CA ASN A 303 -13.06 11.39 3.44
C ASN A 303 -14.04 12.43 2.86
N ALA A 304 -14.25 12.43 1.55
CA ALA A 304 -15.10 13.43 0.89
C ALA A 304 -16.60 13.15 1.04
N GLU A 305 -16.98 11.96 1.50
CA GLU A 305 -18.38 11.56 1.73
C GLU A 305 -18.91 12.04 3.09
N ASP A 306 -18.08 12.02 4.13
CA ASP A 306 -18.49 12.41 5.49
C ASP A 306 -17.67 13.56 6.11
N ARG A 307 -16.69 14.08 5.36
CA ARG A 307 -15.80 15.21 5.71
C ARG A 307 -14.90 14.95 6.92
N SER A 308 -14.85 13.73 7.43
CA SER A 308 -13.90 13.36 8.49
C SER A 308 -12.47 13.41 7.96
N THR A 309 -11.49 13.62 8.84
CA THR A 309 -10.07 13.74 8.45
C THR A 309 -9.15 12.92 9.33
N LEU A 310 -8.05 12.47 8.73
CA LEU A 310 -6.90 11.88 9.40
C LEU A 310 -5.66 12.70 9.04
N GLY A 311 -5.07 13.36 10.03
CA GLY A 311 -3.76 13.99 9.92
C GLY A 311 -2.69 13.09 10.55
N TRP A 312 -1.53 13.01 9.92
CA TRP A 312 -0.34 12.38 10.49
C TRP A 312 0.89 13.21 10.13
N LEU A 313 1.84 13.28 11.06
CA LEU A 313 3.08 14.03 10.93
C LEU A 313 4.20 13.24 11.55
N GLU A 314 5.35 13.21 10.90
CA GLU A 314 6.61 12.68 11.40
C GLU A 314 7.69 13.75 11.27
N LEU A 315 8.40 13.98 12.37
CA LEU A 315 9.66 14.71 12.38
C LEU A 315 10.77 13.71 12.70
N ARG A 316 11.75 13.55 11.81
CA ARG A 316 12.82 12.56 11.94
C ARG A 316 14.19 13.23 11.87
N TYR A 317 15.05 12.92 12.82
CA TYR A 317 16.45 13.33 12.79
C TYR A 317 17.35 12.13 12.53
N HIS A 318 18.30 12.29 11.61
CA HIS A 318 19.22 11.26 11.16
C HIS A 318 20.63 11.42 11.75
N TRP A 319 21.02 10.54 12.68
CA TRP A 319 22.42 10.37 13.10
C TRP A 319 23.11 9.27 12.28
N PRO A 320 24.45 9.17 12.30
CA PRO A 320 25.18 8.20 11.47
C PRO A 320 24.81 6.71 11.63
N ARG A 321 24.25 6.32 12.79
CA ARG A 321 23.85 4.92 13.07
C ARG A 321 22.45 4.79 13.67
N VAL A 322 21.78 5.92 13.92
CA VAL A 322 20.48 5.94 14.60
C VAL A 322 19.62 7.03 13.99
N ASP A 323 18.36 6.73 13.70
CA ASP A 323 17.34 7.75 13.47
C ASP A 323 16.43 7.83 14.69
N VAL A 324 16.01 9.04 15.06
CA VAL A 324 14.91 9.23 16.03
C VAL A 324 13.80 10.00 15.33
N ALA A 325 12.57 9.53 15.50
CA ALA A 325 11.39 10.16 14.93
C ALA A 325 10.33 10.42 16.00
N LEU A 326 9.69 11.59 15.93
CA LEU A 326 8.45 11.91 16.63
C LEU A 326 7.31 11.82 15.62
N GLN A 327 6.35 10.94 15.88
CA GLN A 327 5.13 10.83 15.09
C GLN A 327 3.92 11.33 15.88
N LEU A 328 3.07 12.10 15.21
CA LEU A 328 1.80 12.59 15.72
C LEU A 328 0.70 12.22 14.74
N GLN A 329 -0.41 11.69 15.24
CA GLN A 329 -1.60 11.38 14.46
C GLN A 329 -2.82 11.99 15.14
N ALA A 330 -3.71 12.58 14.34
CA ALA A 330 -4.98 13.10 14.82
C ALA A 330 -6.11 12.78 13.83
N ALA A 331 -7.22 12.26 14.34
CA ALA A 331 -8.44 12.01 13.57
C ALA A 331 -9.56 12.95 14.04
N SER A 332 -10.37 13.44 13.11
CA SER A 332 -11.49 14.34 13.37
C SER A 332 -12.77 13.86 12.69
N GLY A 333 -13.93 14.24 13.24
CA GLY A 333 -15.26 13.81 12.77
C GLY A 333 -16.18 13.39 13.91
N SER A 334 -17.45 13.11 13.61
CA SER A 334 -18.40 12.55 14.58
C SER A 334 -18.21 11.03 14.73
N ALA A 335 -18.73 10.41 15.79
CA ALA A 335 -18.60 8.97 16.01
C ALA A 335 -19.22 8.08 14.89
N ARG A 336 -19.96 8.69 13.96
CA ARG A 336 -20.61 8.03 12.82
C ARG A 336 -19.90 8.29 11.48
N THR A 337 -18.68 8.82 11.53
CA THR A 337 -17.84 9.08 10.36
C THR A 337 -16.61 8.19 10.39
N GLU A 338 -15.99 7.91 9.24
CA GLU A 338 -14.85 7.00 9.09
C GLU A 338 -13.75 7.29 10.10
N PHE A 339 -13.21 8.52 10.10
CA PHE A 339 -12.11 8.89 10.99
C PHE A 339 -12.60 9.27 12.40
N GLY A 340 -13.85 9.73 12.54
CA GLY A 340 -14.41 10.00 13.86
C GLY A 340 -14.75 8.73 14.67
N ALA A 341 -14.96 7.59 14.02
CA ALA A 341 -15.19 6.30 14.69
C ALA A 341 -13.90 5.61 15.15
N MET A 342 -12.71 6.17 14.82
CA MET A 342 -11.43 5.63 15.27
C MET A 342 -11.37 5.56 16.80
N PRO A 343 -10.94 4.42 17.38
CA PRO A 343 -10.83 4.27 18.84
C PRO A 343 -9.75 5.21 19.42
N TYR A 344 -8.67 5.43 18.67
CA TYR A 344 -7.58 6.33 19.04
C TYR A 344 -7.55 7.55 18.12
N ARG A 345 -8.21 8.62 18.55
CA ARG A 345 -8.28 9.87 17.78
C ARG A 345 -7.03 10.72 17.84
N ARG A 346 -6.16 10.51 18.82
CA ARG A 346 -4.88 11.19 18.96
C ARG A 346 -3.83 10.19 19.41
N VAL A 347 -2.74 10.12 18.67
CA VAL A 347 -1.63 9.21 18.96
C VAL A 347 -0.34 10.01 18.84
N ALA A 348 0.55 9.84 19.81
CA ALA A 348 1.92 10.35 19.76
C ALA A 348 2.87 9.17 19.99
N GLN A 349 3.93 9.10 19.19
CA GLN A 349 4.91 8.02 19.25
C GLN A 349 6.32 8.59 19.09
N VAL A 350 7.26 8.03 19.84
CA VAL A 350 8.69 8.25 19.62
C VAL A 350 9.26 6.93 19.11
N LEU A 351 10.00 6.99 18.01
CA LEU A 351 10.60 5.84 17.36
C LEU A 351 12.12 6.04 17.32
N ALA A 352 12.86 4.98 17.54
CA ALA A 352 14.30 4.94 17.33
C ALA A 352 14.61 3.77 16.39
N TYR A 353 15.40 4.03 15.35
CA TYR A 353 15.87 3.03 14.39
C TYR A 353 17.39 2.98 14.48
N ALA A 354 17.95 1.83 14.84
CA ALA A 354 19.40 1.62 14.85
C ALA A 354 19.80 0.76 13.66
N TYR A 355 20.87 1.17 12.98
CA TYR A 355 21.43 0.47 11.81
C TYR A 355 22.71 -0.27 12.23
N PHE A 356 22.84 -1.53 11.79
CA PHE A 356 23.92 -2.44 12.17
C PHE A 356 24.64 -3.00 10.95
#